data_AF-A0A9D9E553-F1
#
_entry.id   AF-A0A9D9E553-F1
#
_cell.length_a   1.000
_cell.length_b   1.000
_cell.length_c   1.000
_cell.angle_alpha   90.00
_cell.angle_beta   90.00
_cell.angle_gamma   90.00
#
_symmetry.space_group_name_H-M   'P 1'
#
loop_
_entity.id
_entity.type
_entity.pdbx_description
1 polymer ?
#
loop_
_entity_poly.entity_id
_entity_poly.type
_entity_poly.pdbx_seq_one_letter_code
_entity_poly.pdbx_strand_id
1 'polypeptide(L)' 'IMPGVKKAPIKSRIILTPEHAKRLLFALQDNMAKYEAQYGKINLNGKQGGTATPFAN' A
#
# COMPACT_ATOMS: atom_id res chain seq x y z
N ILE A 1 -20.30 21.04 7.68
CA ILE A 1 -19.92 19.69 8.17
C ILE A 1 -21.15 18.81 8.15
N MET A 2 -21.23 17.84 7.24
CA MET A 2 -22.41 16.98 7.13
C MET A 2 -22.38 15.95 8.29
N PRO A 3 -23.38 15.90 9.18
CA PRO A 3 -23.45 14.88 10.22
C PRO A 3 -23.75 13.52 9.57
N GLY A 4 -22.98 12.47 9.92
CA GLY A 4 -23.32 11.10 9.51
C GLY A 4 -22.15 10.21 9.07
N VAL A 5 -20.97 10.76 8.77
CA VAL A 5 -19.82 9.92 8.41
C VAL A 5 -19.14 9.42 9.69
N LYS A 6 -19.39 8.17 10.08
CA LYS A 6 -18.69 7.53 11.19
C LYS A 6 -17.20 7.55 10.90
N LYS A 7 -16.45 8.38 11.62
CA LYS A 7 -14.99 8.42 11.53
C LYS A 7 -14.46 7.02 11.82
N ALA A 8 -13.73 6.43 10.89
CA ALA A 8 -13.20 5.08 11.06
C ALA A 8 -12.35 5.01 12.34
N PRO A 9 -12.50 3.94 13.16
CA PRO A 9 -11.73 3.81 14.38
C PRO A 9 -10.24 3.63 14.05
N ILE A 10 -9.39 4.38 14.75
CA ILE A 10 -7.94 4.25 14.63
C ILE A 10 -7.55 2.91 15.27
N LYS A 11 -7.09 1.95 14.47
CA LYS A 11 -6.67 0.62 14.97
C LYS A 11 -5.30 0.67 15.67
N SER A 12 -4.38 1.49 15.18
CA SER A 12 -3.04 1.65 15.77
C SER A 12 -2.41 2.98 15.37
N ARG A 13 -1.48 3.46 16.19
CA ARG A 13 -0.57 4.57 15.87
C ARG A 13 0.86 4.14 16.20
N ILE A 14 1.81 4.52 15.37
CA ILE A 14 3.25 4.28 15.60
C ILE A 14 3.90 5.63 15.87
N ILE A 15 4.62 5.75 16.98
CA ILE A 15 5.35 6.95 17.39
C ILE A 15 6.83 6.59 17.45
N LEU A 16 7.67 7.42 16.83
CA LEU A 16 9.10 7.17 16.68
C LEU A 16 9.84 8.51 16.59
N THR A 17 11.13 8.50 16.96
CA THR A 17 11.97 9.68 16.85
C THR A 17 12.26 10.01 15.38
N PRO A 18 12.55 11.28 15.02
CA PRO A 18 12.84 11.65 13.63
C PRO A 18 14.00 10.86 13.01
N GLU A 19 15.02 10.54 13.80
CA GLU A 19 16.16 9.75 13.34
C GLU A 19 15.75 8.32 12.95
N HIS A 20 14.97 7.65 13.79
CA HIS A 20 14.48 6.30 13.49
C HIS A 20 13.54 6.29 12.29
N ALA A 21 12.76 7.36 12.09
CA ALA A 21 11.91 7.51 10.90
C ALA A 21 12.74 7.49 9.63
N LYS A 22 13.83 8.25 9.63
CA LYS A 22 14.72 8.40 8.47
C LYS A 22 15.44 7.09 8.15
N ARG A 23 15.94 6.39 9.18
CA ARG A 23 16.55 5.06 9.02
C ARG A 23 15.55 4.05 8.46
N LEU A 24 14.33 4.03 8.98
CA LEU A 24 13.26 3.15 8.49
C LEU A 24 12.92 3.42 7.03
N LEU A 25 12.79 4.69 6.64
CA LEU A 25 12.50 5.08 5.25
C LEU A 25 13.56 4.54 4.29
N PHE A 26 14.85 4.74 4.61
CA PHE A 26 15.93 4.25 3.76
C PHE A 26 15.98 2.72 3.68
N ALA A 27 15.76 2.03 4.81
CA ALA A 27 15.68 0.58 4.82
C ALA A 27 14.53 0.04 3.95
N LEU A 28 13.36 0.69 4.00
CA LEU A 28 12.22 0.31 3.17
C LEU A 28 12.50 0.50 1.68
N GLN A 29 13.15 1.61 1.29
CA GLN A 29 13.53 1.86 -0.10
C GLN A 29 14.48 0.80 -0.64
N ASP A 30 15.54 0.47 0.10
CA ASP A 30 16.51 -0.56 -0.28
C ASP A 30 15.83 -1.94 -0.38
N ASN A 31 14.99 -2.28 0.60
CA ASN A 31 14.24 -3.54 0.59
C ASN A 31 13.29 -3.65 -0.60
N MET A 32 12.59 -2.57 -0.98
CA MET A 32 11.72 -2.56 -2.16
C MET A 32 12.54 -2.76 -3.45
N ALA A 33 13.66 -2.05 -3.61
CA ALA A 33 14.51 -2.18 -4.79
C ALA A 33 15.05 -3.61 -4.95
N LYS A 34 15.52 -4.21 -3.84
CA LYS A 34 15.96 -5.62 -3.81
C LYS A 34 14.83 -6.58 -4.17
N TYR A 35 13.64 -6.36 -3.60
CA TYR A 35 12.46 -7.16 -3.92
C TYR A 35 12.11 -7.05 -5.41
N GLU A 36 12.06 -5.84 -5.97
CA GLU A 36 11.72 -5.64 -7.38
C GLU A 36 12.75 -6.23 -8.35
N ALA A 37 14.03 -6.20 -7.99
CA ALA A 37 15.09 -6.83 -8.77
C ALA A 37 14.97 -8.37 -8.80
N GLN A 38 14.51 -8.98 -7.69
CA GLN A 38 14.41 -10.44 -7.57
C GLN A 38 13.07 -11.01 -8.05
N TYR A 39 11.97 -10.29 -7.80
CA TYR A 39 10.60 -10.79 -8.00
C TYR A 39 9.82 -10.02 -9.07
N GLY A 40 10.41 -8.97 -9.64
CA GLY A 40 9.75 -8.09 -10.60
C GLY A 40 9.00 -6.93 -9.92
N LYS A 41 8.52 -5.99 -10.74
CA LYS A 41 7.94 -4.72 -10.26
C LYS A 41 6.72 -4.93 -9.37
N ILE A 42 6.61 -4.13 -8.32
CA ILE A 42 5.46 -4.15 -7.42
C ILE A 42 4.25 -3.58 -8.16
N ASN A 43 3.19 -4.39 -8.26
CA ASN A 43 1.94 -3.97 -8.87
C ASN A 43 1.13 -3.14 -7.88
N LEU A 44 1.15 -1.82 -8.05
CA LEU A 44 0.32 -0.88 -7.28
C LEU A 44 -1.15 -0.89 -7.73
N ASN A 45 -1.42 -1.49 -8.89
CA ASN A 45 -2.76 -1.66 -9.40
C ASN A 45 -3.37 -2.95 -8.83
N GLY A 46 -4.30 -2.81 -7.88
CA GLY A 46 -5.21 -3.87 -7.48
C GLY A 46 -6.20 -4.28 -8.59
N LYS A 47 -5.78 -4.35 -9.86
CA LYS A 47 -6.52 -5.02 -10.93
C LYS A 47 -5.91 -6.40 -11.14
N GLN A 48 -6.29 -7.32 -10.25
CA GLN A 48 -6.35 -8.73 -10.62
C GLN A 48 -7.16 -8.86 -11.92
N GLY A 49 -6.64 -9.65 -12.85
CA GLY A 49 -7.22 -9.85 -14.16
C GLY A 49 -8.65 -10.39 -14.14
N GLY A 50 -9.42 -10.00 -15.15
CA GLY A 50 -10.78 -10.51 -15.38
C GLY A 50 -11.66 -9.62 -16.27
N THR A 51 -11.17 -9.11 -17.40
CA THR A 51 -12.04 -8.66 -18.49
C THR A 51 -12.43 -9.87 -19.33
N ALA A 52 -13.64 -10.40 -19.13
CA ALA A 52 -14.33 -11.24 -20.11
C ALA A 52 -15.86 -11.19 -19.88
N THR A 53 -16.51 -10.27 -20.63
CA THR A 53 -17.88 -10.27 -21.16
C THR A 53 -18.91 -11.28 -20.60
N PRO A 54 -20.05 -10.82 -20.01
CA PRO A 54 -21.00 -11.76 -19.41
C PRO A 54 -22.06 -12.38 -20.33
N PHE A 55 -22.33 -11.97 -21.59
CA PHE A 55 -23.31 -12.70 -22.43
C PHE A 55 -23.03 -12.52 -23.94
N ALA A 56 -22.72 -13.61 -24.63
CA ALA A 56 -22.89 -13.76 -26.07
C ALA A 56 -23.83 -14.96 -26.29
N ASN A 57 -25.10 -14.65 -26.55
CA ASN A 57 -26.06 -15.31 -27.44
C ASN A 57 -27.35 -14.47 -27.45
#